data_AF-W0SBS3-F1
#
_entry.id   AF-W0SBS3-F1
#
_cell.length_a   1.000
_cell.length_b   1.000
_cell.length_c   1.000
_cell.angle_alpha   90.00
_cell.angle_beta   90.00
_cell.angle_gamma   90.00
#
_symmetry.space_group_name_H-M   'P 1'
#
loop_
_entity.id
_entity.type
_entity.pdbx_description
1 polymer ?
#
loop_
_entity_poly.entity_id
_entity_poly.type
_entity_poly.pdbx_seq_one_letter_code
_entity_poly.pdbx_strand_id
1 'polypeptide(L)' 'MTQGLSERDICTKFILPALEKAGWDRQSQLFEEYRLRVGRVVVRGNKGKRDQSSIRRAD' A
#
# COMPACT_ATOMS: atom_id res chain seq x y z
N MET A 1 -5.40 -7.60 29.65
CA MET A 1 -5.18 -7.83 28.21
C MET A 1 -5.11 -6.49 27.51
N THR A 2 -3.99 -5.78 27.63
CA THR A 2 -3.76 -4.54 26.89
C THR A 2 -3.27 -4.92 25.50
N GLN A 3 -4.19 -5.31 24.64
CA GLN A 3 -3.86 -5.58 23.25
C GLN A 3 -3.53 -4.25 22.58
N GLY A 4 -2.25 -4.07 22.26
CA GLY A 4 -1.79 -2.96 21.44
C GLY A 4 -2.58 -2.92 20.14
N LEU A 5 -2.96 -1.72 19.72
CA LEU A 5 -3.64 -1.49 18.44
C LEU A 5 -2.82 -2.14 17.32
N SER A 6 -3.47 -2.84 16.41
CA SER A 6 -2.80 -3.35 15.20
C SER A 6 -2.37 -2.19 14.30
N GLU A 7 -1.42 -2.41 13.40
CA GLU A 7 -1.01 -1.41 12.41
C GLU A 7 -2.21 -0.85 11.63
N ARG A 8 -3.14 -1.72 11.23
CA ARG A 8 -4.38 -1.34 10.55
C ARG A 8 -5.29 -0.49 11.44
N ASP A 9 -5.40 -0.83 12.72
CA ASP A 9 -6.12 -0.01 13.69
C ASP A 9 -5.49 1.38 13.82
N ILE A 10 -4.17 1.48 13.83
CA ILE A 10 -3.46 2.75 13.93
C ILE A 10 -3.70 3.61 12.67
N CYS A 11 -3.56 3.00 11.48
CA CYS A 11 -3.77 3.68 10.22
C CYS A 11 -5.20 4.24 10.11
N THR A 12 -6.20 3.41 10.47
CA THR A 12 -7.62 3.79 10.40
C THR A 12 -8.03 4.79 11.47
N LYS A 13 -7.52 4.65 12.70
CA LYS A 13 -7.96 5.49 13.84
C LYS A 13 -7.20 6.82 13.94
N PHE A 14 -5.98 6.90 13.42
CA PHE A 14 -5.13 8.08 13.59
C PHE A 14 -4.65 8.69 12.27
N ILE A 15 -4.12 7.89 11.34
CA ILE A 15 -3.49 8.42 10.11
C ILE A 15 -4.55 8.93 9.13
N LEU A 16 -5.56 8.11 8.82
CA LEU A 16 -6.66 8.45 7.92
C LEU A 16 -7.37 9.75 8.36
N PRO A 17 -7.80 9.91 9.63
CA PRO A 17 -8.43 11.15 10.10
C PRO A 17 -7.49 12.37 10.09
N ALA A 18 -6.18 12.17 10.27
CA ALA A 18 -5.22 13.27 10.20
C ALA A 18 -5.05 13.80 8.77
N LEU A 19 -5.07 12.90 7.77
CA LEU A 19 -5.01 13.26 6.35
C LEU A 19 -6.30 13.97 5.89
N GLU A 20 -7.47 13.49 6.33
CA GLU A 20 -8.75 14.16 6.07
C GLU A 20 -8.76 15.59 6.67
N LYS A 21 -8.26 15.75 7.90
CA LYS A 21 -8.09 17.09 8.53
C LYS A 21 -7.10 17.99 7.80
N ALA A 22 -6.09 17.41 7.13
CA ALA A 22 -5.15 18.15 6.29
C ALA A 22 -5.75 18.54 4.93
N GLY A 23 -7.02 18.18 4.65
CA GLY A 23 -7.75 18.57 3.46
C GLY A 23 -7.61 17.60 2.29
N TRP A 24 -7.15 16.36 2.53
CA TRP A 24 -7.10 15.33 1.49
C TRP A 24 -8.44 14.62 1.36
N ASP A 25 -8.90 14.39 0.12
CA ASP A 25 -10.14 13.68 -0.14
C ASP A 25 -9.97 12.15 -0.08
N ARG A 26 -10.73 11.52 0.82
CA ARG A 26 -10.61 10.09 1.10
C ARG A 26 -10.99 9.20 -0.09
N GLN A 27 -11.96 9.58 -0.90
CA GLN A 27 -12.45 8.74 -1.99
C GLN A 27 -11.60 8.86 -3.25
N SER A 28 -11.00 10.03 -3.49
CA SER A 28 -10.26 10.33 -4.71
C SER A 28 -8.74 10.27 -4.55
N GLN A 29 -8.19 10.46 -3.35
CA GLN A 29 -6.75 10.70 -3.18
C GLN A 29 -6.05 9.73 -2.23
N LEU A 30 -6.78 9.11 -1.29
CA LEU A 30 -6.20 8.14 -0.36
C LEU A 30 -6.43 6.72 -0.84
N PHE A 31 -5.35 5.95 -0.95
CA PHE A 31 -5.38 4.55 -1.33
C PHE A 31 -4.46 3.75 -0.38
N GLU A 32 -5.04 2.78 0.32
CA GLU A 32 -4.30 1.85 1.18
C GLU A 32 -3.69 0.71 0.33
N GLU A 33 -2.52 0.22 0.73
CA GLU A 33 -1.79 -0.87 0.06
C GLU A 33 -1.57 -0.66 -1.45
N TYR A 34 -1.37 0.59 -1.88
CA TYR A 34 -1.32 0.95 -3.28
C TYR A 34 -0.09 0.39 -3.99
N ARG A 35 -0.30 -0.32 -5.10
CA ARG A 35 0.77 -0.91 -5.90
C ARG A 35 1.52 0.16 -6.70
N LEU A 36 2.69 0.56 -6.21
CA LEU A 36 3.60 1.50 -6.88
C LEU A 36 4.19 0.90 -8.16
N ARG A 37 4.50 -0.41 -8.17
CA ARG A 37 5.11 -1.09 -9.31
C ARG A 37 4.54 -2.48 -9.51
N VAL A 38 4.26 -2.82 -10.76
CA VAL A 38 3.70 -4.10 -11.23
C VAL A 38 4.69 -5.28 -11.23
N GLY A 39 5.91 -5.09 -10.70
CA GLY A 39 6.99 -6.09 -10.71
C GLY A 39 7.96 -5.93 -11.89
N ARG A 40 9.22 -6.36 -11.69
CA ARG A 40 10.29 -6.33 -12.69
C ARG A 40 10.00 -7.37 -13.78
N VAL A 41 10.22 -7.00 -15.04
CA VAL A 41 10.21 -7.97 -16.14
C VAL A 41 11.50 -8.79 -16.08
N VAL A 42 11.36 -10.11 -16.04
CA VAL A 42 12.48 -11.06 -16.03
C VAL A 42 12.32 -12.00 -17.21
N VAL A 43 13.36 -12.11 -18.02
CA VAL A 43 13.41 -13.00 -19.20
C VAL A 43 14.44 -14.09 -18.94
N ARG A 44 14.06 -15.34 -19.16
CA ARG A 44 14.97 -16.49 -19.13
C ARG A 44 14.76 -17.32 -20.40
N GLY A 45 15.75 -17.33 -21.28
CA GLY A 45 15.65 -17.92 -22.62
C GLY A 45 14.48 -17.30 -23.38
N ASN A 46 13.56 -18.13 -23.87
CA ASN A 46 12.41 -17.68 -24.68
C ASN A 46 11.17 -17.36 -23.85
N LYS A 47 11.26 -17.35 -22.51
CA LYS A 47 10.12 -17.11 -21.60
C LYS A 47 10.31 -15.79 -20.86
N GLY A 48 9.32 -14.90 -20.98
CA GLY A 48 9.21 -13.68 -20.18
C GLY A 48 8.14 -13.80 -19.09
N LYS A 49 8.45 -13.37 -17.87
CA LYS A 49 7.49 -13.25 -16.76
C LYS A 49 7.75 -11.96 -15.99
N ARG A 50 6.72 -11.44 -15.30
CA ARG A 50 6.93 -10.43 -14.26
C ARG A 50 7.18 -11.13 -12.95
N ASP A 51 8.25 -10.72 -12.29
CA ASP A 51 8.57 -11.16 -10.95
C ASP A 51 7.61 -10.49 -9.96
N GLN A 52 6.85 -11.31 -9.24
CA GLN A 52 5.87 -10.84 -8.26
C GLN A 52 6.54 -10.36 -6.96
N SER A 53 7.75 -10.86 -6.66
CA SER A 53 8.47 -10.46 -5.45
C SER A 53 8.96 -9.01 -5.49
N SER A 54 9.18 -8.47 -6.69
CA SER A 54 9.57 -7.07 -6.91
C SER A 54 8.40 -6.09 -7.06
N ILE A 55 7.16 -6.53 -6.78
CA ILE A 55 6.02 -5.62 -6.63
C ILE A 55 6.28 -4.75 -5.41
N ARG A 56 6.24 -3.43 -5.59
CA ARG A 56 6.30 -2.47 -4.48
C ARG A 56 4.91 -1.97 -4.17
N ARG A 57 4.56 -1.97 -2.89
CA ARG A 57 3.35 -1.36 -2.36
C ARG A 57 3.74 -0.21 -1.43
N ALA A 58 2.96 0.85 -1.47
CA ALA A 58 2.91 1.83 -0.41
C ALA A 58 1.80 1.40 0.55
N ASP A 59 1.96 1.71 1.83
CA ASP A 59 0.92 1.49 2.85
C ASP A 59 -0.30 2.39 2.60
#